data_AF-A0A0G0XQ25-F1
#
_entry.id   AF-A0A0G0XQ25-F1
#
_cell.length_a   1.000
_cell.length_b   1.000
_cell.length_c   1.000
_cell.angle_alpha   90.00
_cell.angle_beta   90.00
_cell.angle_gamma   90.00
#
_symmetry.space_group_name_H-M   'P 1'
#
loop_
_entity.id
_entity.type
_entity.pdbx_description
1 polymer ?
#
loop_
_entity_poly.entity_id
_entity_poly.type
_entity_poly.pdbx_seq_one_letter_code
_entity_poly.pdbx_strand_id
1 'polypeptide(L)' 'MQHGKRMGNGKKLTSAKAKKILADGTVRGHKLTKKQRRFMGAIAGGQKPRKSKRA' A
#
# COMPACT_ATOMS: atom_id res chain seq x y z
N MET A 1 -24.69 8.85 -1.58
CA MET A 1 -23.69 8.68 -0.50
C MET A 1 -22.32 9.08 -1.04
N GLN A 2 -21.90 10.31 -0.75
CA GLN A 2 -20.67 10.91 -1.30
C GLN A 2 -19.43 10.32 -0.62
N HIS A 3 -18.48 9.84 -1.42
CA HIS A 3 -17.18 9.35 -0.96
C HIS A 3 -16.35 10.51 -0.40
N GLY A 4 -16.36 10.70 0.93
CA GLY A 4 -15.47 11.61 1.64
C GLY A 4 -14.01 11.12 1.61
N LYS A 5 -13.31 11.32 0.49
CA LYS A 5 -11.92 10.89 0.34
C LYS A 5 -10.97 11.99 0.80
N ARG A 6 -10.79 12.10 2.11
CA ARG A 6 -9.80 12.99 2.75
C ARG A 6 -8.42 12.72 2.14
N MET A 7 -7.99 13.62 1.26
CA MET A 7 -6.65 13.65 0.70
C MET A 7 -5.70 14.44 1.64
N GLY A 8 -5.58 14.07 2.92
CA GLY A 8 -4.65 14.73 3.87
C GLY A 8 -3.17 14.36 3.67
N ASN A 9 -2.32 15.36 3.49
CA ASN A 9 -0.86 15.30 3.28
C ASN A 9 -0.11 14.27 4.18
N GLY A 10 0.87 13.54 3.61
CA GLY A 10 1.72 12.57 4.34
C GLY A 10 1.18 11.12 4.46
N LYS A 11 0.33 10.69 3.53
CA LYS A 11 -0.63 9.57 3.66
C LYS A 11 0.00 8.20 3.93
N LYS A 12 -0.28 7.66 5.12
CA LYS A 12 -0.21 6.22 5.43
C LYS A 12 -0.74 5.39 4.25
N LEU A 13 -0.07 4.28 3.94
CA LEU A 13 -0.49 3.37 2.89
C LEU A 13 -1.83 2.72 3.30
N THR A 14 -2.91 3.05 2.59
CA THR A 14 -4.23 2.45 2.81
C THR A 14 -4.39 1.18 1.98
N SER A 15 -5.29 0.29 2.40
CA SER A 15 -5.64 -0.94 1.65
C SER A 15 -6.10 -0.61 0.22
N ALA A 16 -6.94 0.41 0.05
CA ALA A 16 -7.38 0.88 -1.26
C ALA A 16 -6.21 1.37 -2.14
N LYS A 17 -5.24 2.08 -1.56
CA LYS A 17 -4.04 2.53 -2.30
C LYS A 17 -3.14 1.35 -2.65
N ALA A 18 -2.97 0.39 -1.74
CA ALA A 18 -2.19 -0.81 -1.99
C ALA A 18 -2.79 -1.67 -3.11
N LYS A 19 -4.13 -1.82 -3.16
CA LYS A 19 -4.83 -2.49 -4.27
C LYS A 19 -4.54 -1.83 -5.62
N LYS A 20 -4.59 -0.49 -5.68
CA LYS A 20 -4.26 0.25 -6.91
C LYS A 20 -2.81 0.04 -7.35
N ILE A 21 -1.86 0.09 -6.41
CA ILE A 21 -0.44 -0.14 -6.69
C ILE A 21 -0.21 -1.56 -7.22
N LEU A 22 -0.87 -2.57 -6.65
CA LEU A 22 -0.76 -3.95 -7.14
C LEU A 22 -1.32 -4.13 -8.55
N ALA A 23 -2.45 -3.48 -8.86
CA ALA A 23 -3.06 -3.52 -10.18
C ALA A 23 -2.18 -2.83 -11.23
N ASP A 24 -1.59 -1.68 -10.87
CA ASP A 24 -0.67 -0.94 -11.75
C ASP A 24 0.68 -1.66 -11.92
N GLY A 25 1.11 -2.44 -10.92
CA GLY A 25 2.38 -3.16 -10.96
C GLY A 25 3.61 -2.28 -10.76
N THR A 26 3.45 -0.97 -10.65
CA THR A 26 4.53 0.01 -10.45
C THR A 26 4.28 0.93 -9.25
N VAL A 27 5.33 1.55 -8.76
CA VAL A 27 5.29 2.60 -7.74
C VAL A 27 6.31 3.67 -8.09
N ARG A 28 5.86 4.92 -8.26
CA ARG A 28 6.71 6.07 -8.65
C ARG A 28 7.51 5.78 -9.94
N GLY A 29 6.89 5.13 -10.93
CA GLY A 29 7.55 4.79 -12.21
C GLY A 29 8.47 3.56 -12.16
N HIS A 30 8.64 2.92 -10.99
CA HIS A 30 9.45 1.71 -10.86
C HIS A 30 8.56 0.48 -10.70
N LYS A 31 8.92 -0.62 -11.40
CA LYS A 31 8.27 -1.93 -11.19
C LYS A 31 8.37 -2.35 -9.72
N LEU A 32 7.28 -2.90 -9.20
CA LEU A 32 7.27 -3.43 -7.84
C LEU A 32 8.24 -4.60 -7.72
N THR A 33 9.11 -4.55 -6.71
CA THR A 33 9.91 -5.72 -6.31
C THR A 33 9.02 -6.79 -5.68
N LYS A 34 9.50 -8.04 -5.61
CA LYS A 34 8.78 -9.14 -4.96
C LYS A 34 8.45 -8.82 -3.49
N LYS A 35 9.37 -8.18 -2.76
CA LYS A 35 9.17 -7.75 -1.37
C LYS A 35 8.08 -6.68 -1.27
N GLN A 36 8.10 -5.68 -2.14
CA GLN A 36 7.06 -4.64 -2.18
C GLN A 36 5.70 -5.21 -2.56
N ARG A 37 5.60 -6.11 -3.55
CA ARG A 37 4.34 -6.79 -3.89
C ARG A 37 3.76 -7.53 -2.69
N ARG A 38 4.57 -8.30 -1.95
CA ARG A 38 4.11 -9.00 -0.73
C ARG A 38 3.63 -8.01 0.33
N PHE A 39 4.37 -6.92 0.57
CA PHE A 39 3.97 -5.91 1.54
C PHE A 39 2.65 -5.22 1.16
N MET A 40 2.52 -4.78 -0.10
CA MET A 40 1.29 -4.18 -0.61
C MET A 40 0.13 -5.18 -0.60
N GLY A 41 0.38 -6.46 -0.90
CA GLY A 41 -0.59 -7.55 -0.81
C GLY A 41 -1.14 -7.73 0.60
N ALA A 42 -0.27 -7.77 1.60
CA ALA A 42 -0.67 -7.85 3.00
C ALA A 42 -1.57 -6.66 3.40
N ILE A 43 -1.20 -5.43 3.01
CA ILE A 43 -1.97 -4.21 3.30
C ILE A 43 -3.31 -4.20 2.53
N ALA A 44 -3.32 -4.64 1.28
CA ALA A 44 -4.54 -4.78 0.47
C ALA A 44 -5.54 -5.77 1.09
N GLY A 45 -5.02 -6.84 1.71
CA GLY A 45 -5.79 -7.81 2.50
C GLY A 45 -6.11 -7.37 3.93
N GLY A 46 -5.76 -6.13 4.33
CA GLY A 46 -6.08 -5.60 5.66
C GLY A 46 -5.13 -6.03 6.79
N GLN A 47 -4.06 -6.76 6.47
CA GLN A 47 -3.04 -7.08 7.46
C GLN A 47 -2.26 -5.82 7.87
N LYS A 48 -1.82 -5.79 9.13
CA LYS A 48 -0.93 -4.76 9.68
C LYS A 48 0.47 -5.36 9.85
N PRO A 49 1.31 -5.42 8.79
CA PRO A 49 2.67 -5.92 8.91
C PRO A 49 3.41 -5.09 9.96
N ARG A 50 3.78 -5.76 11.06
CA ARG A 50 4.56 -5.13 12.13
C ARG A 50 5.92 -4.79 11.54
N LYS A 51 6.44 -3.60 11.83
CA LYS A 51 7.85 -3.30 11.54
C LYS A 51 8.68 -4.40 12.21
N SER A 52 9.45 -5.15 11.44
CA SER A 52 10.48 -5.99 12.02
C SER A 52 11.29 -5.10 12.96
N LYS A 53 11.34 -5.46 14.25
CA LYS A 53 12.41 -4.97 15.11
C LYS A 53 13.67 -5.42 14.39
N ARG A 54 14.43 -4.47 13.82
CA ARG A 54 15.83 -4.73 13.50
C ARG A 54 16.43 -5.26 14.81
N ALA A 55 16.86 -6.51 14.80
CA ALA A 55 17.74 -7.03 15.83
C ALA A 55 19.10 -6.33 15.69
#